data_AF-A0A0M6ZX69-F1
#
_entry.id   AF-A0A0M6ZX69-F1
#
_cell.length_a   1.000
_cell.length_b   1.000
_cell.length_c   1.000
_cell.angle_alpha   90.00
_cell.angle_beta   90.00
_cell.angle_gamma   90.00
#
_symmetry.space_group_name_H-M   'P 1'
#
loop_
_entity.id
_entity.type
_entity.pdbx_description
1 polymer ?
#
loop_
_entity_poly.entity_id
_entity_poly.type
_entity_poly.pdbx_seq_one_letter_code
_entity_poly.pdbx_strand_id
1 'polypeptide(L)'
;MSRLDSFIRRMTSQKIILESLIDKVNEVDGPILELGLGNGRTYDHLREIYPNKEIFVFDHALTCHPSCAPDAEHMIQGDIRDTLAFCGPRVGGKASFAHIDIGSGDPTTDLATVHWLAPMIDERMAVGGYILTGLELKLPNFEHLPNPEGIKADRNFIYRKTSEA
;
A
#
# COMPACT_ATOMS: atom_id res chain seq x y z
N MET A 1 17.15 -0.48 -20.62
CA MET A 1 17.10 0.33 -19.39
C MET A 1 17.77 -0.48 -18.28
N SER A 2 18.68 0.12 -17.51
CA SER A 2 19.35 -0.59 -16.42
C SER A 2 18.40 -0.86 -15.24
N ARG A 3 18.80 -1.74 -14.31
CA ARG A 3 18.04 -1.94 -13.05
C ARG A 3 18.00 -0.66 -12.21
N LEU A 4 19.04 0.17 -12.26
CA LEU A 4 19.10 1.47 -11.58
C LEU A 4 18.08 2.46 -12.17
N ASP A 5 18.05 2.62 -13.49
CA ASP A 5 17.07 3.48 -14.16
C ASP A 5 15.63 3.04 -13.87
N SER A 6 15.39 1.72 -13.85
CA SER A 6 14.08 1.17 -13.50
C SER A 6 13.71 1.46 -12.05
N PHE A 7 14.66 1.41 -11.13
CA PHE A 7 14.44 1.71 -9.72
C PHE A 7 14.13 3.20 -9.52
N ILE A 8 14.93 4.09 -10.12
CA ILE A 8 14.69 5.55 -10.09
C ILE A 8 13.30 5.86 -10.62
N ARG A 9 12.93 5.33 -11.80
CA ARG A 9 11.60 5.56 -12.38
C ARG A 9 10.49 5.12 -11.43
N ARG A 10 10.61 3.93 -10.83
CA ARG A 10 9.61 3.41 -9.88
C ARG A 10 9.45 4.33 -8.68
N MET A 11 10.55 4.71 -8.04
CA MET A 11 10.52 5.58 -6.85
C MET A 11 9.93 6.96 -7.16
N THR A 12 10.32 7.56 -8.28
CA THR A 12 9.76 8.85 -8.72
C THR A 12 8.26 8.76 -8.97
N SER A 13 7.80 7.69 -9.64
CA SER A 13 6.38 7.46 -9.88
C SER A 13 5.58 7.24 -8.61
N GLN A 14 6.07 6.42 -7.68
CA GLN A 14 5.41 6.18 -6.39
C GLN A 14 5.24 7.50 -5.61
N LYS A 15 6.30 8.30 -5.49
CA LYS A 15 6.23 9.60 -4.82
C LYS A 15 5.16 10.51 -5.43
N ILE A 16 5.20 10.70 -6.76
CA ILE A 16 4.25 11.57 -7.45
C ILE A 16 2.80 11.11 -7.25
N ILE A 17 2.56 9.79 -7.32
CA ILE A 17 1.21 9.26 -7.10
C ILE A 17 0.78 9.45 -5.64
N LEU A 18 1.63 9.11 -4.68
CA LEU A 18 1.35 9.29 -3.25
C LEU A 18 0.95 10.74 -2.94
N GLU A 19 1.73 11.70 -3.44
CA GLU A 19 1.46 13.13 -3.24
C GLU A 19 0.17 13.58 -3.94
N SER A 20 -0.18 12.99 -5.09
CA SER A 20 -1.44 13.32 -5.80
C SER A 20 -2.70 12.82 -5.08
N LEU A 21 -2.57 11.90 -4.13
CA LEU A 21 -3.69 11.30 -3.41
C LEU A 21 -3.95 11.94 -2.03
N ILE A 22 -3.12 12.89 -1.59
CA ILE A 22 -3.15 13.45 -0.23
C ILE A 22 -4.56 13.92 0.18
N ASP A 23 -5.15 14.84 -0.60
CA ASP A 23 -6.45 15.42 -0.26
C ASP A 23 -7.55 14.35 -0.24
N LYS A 24 -7.55 13.46 -1.24
CA LYS A 24 -8.55 12.40 -1.40
C LYS A 24 -8.51 11.37 -0.27
N VAL A 25 -7.31 10.98 0.16
CA VAL A 25 -7.11 10.04 1.26
C VAL A 25 -7.50 10.68 2.59
N ASN A 26 -7.26 11.99 2.76
CA ASN A 26 -7.66 12.73 3.96
C ASN A 26 -9.19 12.93 4.07
N GLU A 27 -9.93 12.87 2.98
CA GLU A 27 -11.41 12.89 3.00
C GLU A 27 -12.05 11.59 3.51
N VAL A 28 -11.28 10.50 3.59
CA VAL A 28 -11.77 9.19 4.03
C VAL A 28 -11.25 8.88 5.43
N ASP A 29 -12.14 8.58 6.35
CA ASP A 29 -11.79 8.16 7.70
C ASP A 29 -11.09 6.80 7.71
N GLY A 30 -10.19 6.60 8.67
CA GLY A 30 -9.49 5.35 8.89
C GLY A 30 -7.97 5.44 8.72
N PRO A 31 -7.25 4.38 9.12
CA PRO A 31 -5.80 4.33 9.08
C PRO A 31 -5.26 4.06 7.67
N ILE A 32 -3.94 4.10 7.55
CA ILE A 32 -3.18 3.66 6.40
C ILE A 32 -2.59 2.28 6.66
N LEU A 33 -2.63 1.41 5.67
CA LEU A 33 -1.89 0.13 5.67
C LEU A 33 -0.69 0.24 4.73
N GLU A 34 0.52 0.04 5.26
CA GLU A 34 1.76 -0.12 4.48
C GLU A 34 2.12 -1.60 4.43
N LEU A 35 1.96 -2.23 3.28
CA LEU A 35 2.28 -3.63 3.06
C LEU A 35 3.66 -3.73 2.40
N GLY A 36 4.64 -4.22 3.16
CA GLY A 36 6.06 -4.26 2.79
C GLY A 36 6.80 -3.00 3.25
N LEU A 37 7.50 -3.10 4.39
CA LEU A 37 8.32 -2.01 4.91
C LEU A 37 9.65 -1.91 4.16
N GLY A 38 10.34 -3.05 4.00
CA GLY A 38 11.70 -3.09 3.47
C GLY A 38 12.63 -2.09 4.16
N ASN A 39 13.27 -1.20 3.38
CA ASN A 39 14.13 -0.15 3.95
C ASN A 39 13.36 0.99 4.65
N GLY A 40 12.04 1.09 4.44
CA GLY A 40 11.16 2.07 5.09
C GLY A 40 11.08 3.44 4.41
N ARG A 41 11.51 3.58 3.15
CA ARG A 41 11.50 4.88 2.45
C ARG A 41 10.09 5.41 2.17
N THR A 42 9.20 4.54 1.71
CA THR A 42 7.79 4.88 1.44
C THR A 42 7.05 5.11 2.74
N TYR A 43 7.24 4.26 3.74
CA TYR A 43 6.72 4.48 5.09
C TYR A 43 7.14 5.84 5.69
N ASP A 44 8.43 6.18 5.62
CA ASP A 44 8.95 7.47 6.10
C ASP A 44 8.25 8.64 5.40
N HIS A 45 8.09 8.55 4.08
CA HIS A 45 7.38 9.56 3.31
C HIS A 45 5.87 9.62 3.63
N LEU A 46 5.21 8.47 3.83
CA LEU A 46 3.80 8.41 4.22
C LEU A 46 3.55 9.15 5.54
N ARG A 47 4.46 9.03 6.51
CA ARG A 47 4.38 9.78 7.77
C ARG A 47 4.47 11.30 7.57
N GLU A 48 5.25 11.75 6.60
CA GLU A 48 5.36 13.18 6.28
C GLU A 48 4.09 13.73 5.65
N ILE A 49 3.51 13.00 4.70
CA ILE A 49 2.36 13.49 3.90
C ILE A 49 1.00 13.23 4.56
N TYR A 50 0.92 12.27 5.50
CA TYR A 50 -0.29 11.94 6.27
C TYR A 50 -0.08 12.06 7.79
N PRO A 51 0.29 13.24 8.32
CA PRO A 51 0.66 13.39 9.73
C PRO A 51 -0.49 13.13 10.73
N ASN A 52 -1.73 13.07 10.25
CA ASN A 52 -2.93 12.89 11.08
C ASN A 52 -3.56 11.50 10.93
N LYS A 53 -2.91 10.57 10.23
CA LYS A 53 -3.41 9.19 10.05
C LYS A 53 -2.48 8.22 10.74
N GLU A 54 -3.06 7.27 11.48
CA GLU A 54 -2.32 6.11 11.98
C GLU A 54 -1.84 5.27 10.79
N ILE A 55 -0.61 4.77 10.85
CA ILE A 55 -0.01 3.99 9.77
C ILE A 55 0.42 2.64 10.33
N PHE A 56 -0.29 1.57 9.95
CA PHE A 56 0.05 0.21 10.32
C PHE A 56 0.89 -0.42 9.24
N VAL A 57 2.07 -0.92 9.63
CA VAL A 57 3.06 -1.48 8.72
C VAL A 57 3.11 -2.99 8.87
N PHE A 58 3.07 -3.69 7.75
CA PHE A 58 3.11 -5.14 7.66
C PHE A 58 4.41 -5.57 6.98
N ASP A 59 5.22 -6.37 7.66
CA ASP A 59 6.41 -6.98 7.08
C ASP A 59 6.77 -8.27 7.80
N HIS A 60 7.56 -9.13 7.16
CA HIS A 60 8.13 -10.31 7.79
C HIS A 60 9.22 -9.95 8.81
N ALA A 61 9.93 -8.83 8.59
CA ALA A 61 11.05 -8.41 9.43
C ALA A 61 11.23 -6.88 9.49
N LEU A 62 11.66 -6.39 10.66
CA LEU A 62 12.09 -5.00 10.83
C LEU A 62 13.51 -4.81 10.28
N THR A 63 13.62 -4.46 9.00
CA THR A 63 14.90 -4.23 8.28
C THR A 63 15.08 -2.79 7.78
N CYS A 64 14.23 -1.88 8.27
CA CYS A 64 14.22 -0.49 7.85
C CYS A 64 15.42 0.31 8.36
N HIS A 65 15.59 1.51 7.81
CA HIS A 65 16.51 2.47 8.41
C HIS A 65 16.07 2.79 9.85
N PRO A 66 16.99 2.89 10.84
CA PRO A 66 16.62 3.11 12.24
C PRO A 66 15.80 4.39 12.50
N SER A 67 15.98 5.43 11.67
CA SER A 67 15.21 6.69 11.84
C SER A 67 13.74 6.57 11.48
N CYS A 68 13.36 5.53 10.71
CA CYS A 68 11.99 5.33 10.24
C CYS A 68 11.42 3.98 10.71
N ALA A 69 11.92 3.42 11.81
CA ALA A 69 11.28 2.26 12.42
C ALA A 69 9.88 2.64 12.95
N PRO A 70 8.81 1.92 12.58
CA PRO A 70 7.53 2.04 13.24
C PRO A 70 7.66 1.60 14.71
N ASP A 71 6.83 2.16 15.58
CA ASP A 71 6.77 1.69 16.96
C ASP A 71 6.13 0.28 17.07
N ALA A 72 6.16 -0.27 18.28
CA ALA A 72 5.69 -1.61 18.54
C ALA A 72 4.17 -1.79 18.34
N GLU A 73 3.36 -0.73 18.38
CA GLU A 73 1.91 -0.76 18.16
C GLU A 73 1.56 -0.66 16.67
N HIS A 74 2.40 -0.01 15.88
CA HIS A 74 2.22 0.15 14.44
C HIS A 74 2.93 -0.90 13.58
N MET A 75 3.96 -1.58 14.10
CA MET A 75 4.65 -2.66 13.39
C MET A 75 3.97 -4.03 13.58
N ILE A 76 3.27 -4.51 12.55
CA ILE A 76 2.64 -5.82 12.50
C ILE A 76 3.57 -6.80 11.79
N GLN A 77 4.42 -7.46 12.58
CA GLN A 77 5.42 -8.38 12.05
C GLN A 77 4.88 -9.81 11.90
N GLY A 78 5.07 -10.44 10.73
CA GLY A 78 4.69 -11.83 10.47
C GLY A 78 4.53 -12.14 8.98
N ASP A 79 3.94 -13.28 8.65
CA ASP A 79 3.49 -13.50 7.27
C ASP A 79 2.39 -12.49 6.94
N ILE A 80 2.59 -11.69 5.89
CA ILE A 80 1.67 -10.62 5.52
C ILE A 80 0.26 -11.16 5.22
N ARG A 81 0.16 -12.36 4.61
CA ARG A 81 -1.13 -12.98 4.32
C ARG A 81 -1.89 -13.30 5.60
N ASP A 82 -1.22 -13.85 6.59
CA ASP A 82 -1.84 -14.20 7.87
C ASP A 82 -2.15 -12.94 8.70
N THR A 83 -1.18 -12.04 8.81
CA THR A 83 -1.32 -10.83 9.62
C THR A 83 -2.38 -9.89 9.06
N LEU A 84 -2.49 -9.72 7.74
CA LEU A 84 -3.56 -8.93 7.11
C LEU A 84 -4.95 -9.56 7.36
N ALA A 85 -5.04 -10.90 7.36
CA ALA A 85 -6.29 -11.61 7.65
C ALA A 85 -6.77 -11.38 9.09
N PHE A 86 -5.87 -11.16 10.06
CA PHE A 86 -6.21 -11.08 11.48
C PHE A 86 -5.90 -9.73 12.17
N CYS A 87 -5.52 -8.70 11.42
CA CYS A 87 -5.11 -7.41 12.00
C CYS A 87 -6.24 -6.57 12.63
N GLY A 88 -7.50 -6.95 12.45
CA GLY A 88 -8.67 -6.17 12.89
C GLY A 88 -8.60 -5.62 14.32
N PRO A 89 -8.29 -6.44 15.35
CA PRO A 89 -8.19 -5.95 16.73
C PRO A 89 -7.11 -4.88 16.95
N ARG A 90 -6.06 -4.87 16.13
CA ARG A 90 -4.93 -3.95 16.24
C ARG A 90 -5.10 -2.70 15.39
N VAL A 91 -5.59 -2.85 14.17
CA VAL A 91 -5.87 -1.73 13.24
C VAL A 91 -7.13 -0.96 13.65
N GLY A 92 -8.09 -1.62 14.29
CA GLY A 92 -9.27 -0.99 14.90
C GLY A 92 -10.36 -0.53 13.92
N GLY A 93 -10.11 -0.54 12.61
CA GLY A 93 -11.07 -0.10 11.61
C GLY A 93 -10.72 -0.47 10.17
N LYS A 94 -11.58 -0.05 9.24
CA LYS A 94 -11.33 -0.14 7.81
C LYS A 94 -10.36 0.97 7.39
N ALA A 95 -9.42 0.66 6.51
CA ALA A 95 -8.38 1.58 6.09
C ALA A 95 -8.89 2.59 5.05
N SER A 96 -8.45 3.84 5.17
CA SER A 96 -8.67 4.89 4.17
C SER A 96 -7.72 4.74 2.98
N PHE A 97 -6.53 4.18 3.22
CA PHE A 97 -5.50 4.00 2.22
C PHE A 97 -4.69 2.73 2.46
N ALA A 98 -4.33 2.03 1.38
CA ALA A 98 -3.32 0.98 1.43
C ALA A 98 -2.26 1.22 0.36
N HIS A 99 -1.00 1.28 0.78
CA HIS A 99 0.14 1.25 -0.10
C HIS A 99 0.77 -0.15 -0.03
N ILE A 100 0.98 -0.76 -1.20
CA ILE A 100 1.34 -2.18 -1.34
C ILE A 100 2.60 -2.29 -2.20
N ASP A 101 3.74 -2.54 -1.55
CA ASP A 101 5.05 -2.70 -2.19
C ASP A 101 5.68 -4.08 -1.88
N ILE A 102 4.86 -5.14 -1.92
CA ILE A 102 5.29 -6.53 -1.71
C ILE A 102 5.57 -7.28 -3.03
N GLY A 103 5.68 -6.57 -4.15
CA GLY A 103 5.99 -7.17 -5.45
C GLY A 103 7.40 -7.77 -5.44
N SER A 104 7.50 -9.04 -5.80
CA SER A 104 8.77 -9.78 -5.85
C SER A 104 9.54 -9.54 -7.15
N GLY A 105 8.82 -9.21 -8.23
CA GLY A 105 9.35 -9.16 -9.59
C GLY A 105 9.55 -10.53 -10.22
N ASP A 106 9.22 -11.61 -9.51
CA ASP A 106 9.07 -12.96 -10.04
C ASP A 106 7.60 -13.17 -10.46
N PRO A 107 7.33 -13.50 -11.74
CA PRO A 107 5.95 -13.59 -12.24
C PRO A 107 5.09 -14.62 -11.49
N THR A 108 5.65 -15.75 -11.08
CA THR A 108 4.89 -16.80 -10.39
C THR A 108 4.51 -16.37 -8.97
N THR A 109 5.46 -15.81 -8.25
CA THR A 109 5.25 -15.28 -6.89
C THR A 109 4.29 -14.10 -6.90
N ASP A 110 4.41 -13.20 -7.88
CA ASP A 110 3.51 -12.05 -8.02
C ASP A 110 2.08 -12.49 -8.35
N LEU A 111 1.88 -13.48 -9.23
CA LEU A 111 0.56 -14.04 -9.52
C LEU A 111 -0.08 -14.70 -8.30
N ALA A 112 0.71 -15.45 -7.51
CA ALA A 112 0.23 -16.03 -6.25
C ALA A 112 -0.16 -14.92 -5.25
N THR A 113 0.65 -13.86 -5.18
CA THR A 113 0.42 -12.69 -4.32
C THR A 113 -0.87 -11.98 -4.64
N VAL A 114 -1.10 -11.65 -5.91
CA VAL A 114 -2.34 -11.02 -6.39
C VAL A 114 -3.57 -11.85 -5.98
N HIS A 115 -3.50 -13.17 -6.09
CA HIS A 115 -4.64 -14.05 -5.84
C HIS A 115 -5.11 -14.04 -4.38
N TRP A 116 -4.19 -14.14 -3.42
CA TRP A 116 -4.57 -14.10 -2.00
C TRP A 116 -4.82 -12.67 -1.50
N LEU A 117 -4.12 -11.68 -2.05
CA LEU A 117 -4.19 -10.29 -1.59
C LEU A 117 -5.53 -9.64 -1.93
N ALA A 118 -6.06 -9.86 -3.14
CA ALA A 118 -7.26 -9.17 -3.62
C ALA A 118 -8.48 -9.29 -2.68
N PRO A 119 -8.93 -10.48 -2.25
CA PRO A 119 -10.07 -10.57 -1.32
C PRO A 119 -9.75 -9.97 0.06
N MET A 120 -8.53 -10.16 0.56
CA MET A 120 -8.14 -9.67 1.88
C MET A 120 -8.09 -8.14 1.93
N ILE A 121 -7.54 -7.50 0.90
CA ILE A 121 -7.48 -6.04 0.87
C ILE A 121 -8.88 -5.44 0.68
N ASP A 122 -9.76 -6.07 -0.10
CA ASP A 122 -11.15 -5.65 -0.20
C ASP A 122 -11.81 -5.61 1.19
N GLU A 123 -11.69 -6.69 1.98
CA GLU A 123 -12.21 -6.75 3.34
C GLU A 123 -11.59 -5.74 4.31
N ARG A 124 -10.43 -5.16 4.00
CA ARG A 124 -9.71 -4.24 4.90
C ARG A 124 -9.92 -2.78 4.55
N MET A 125 -10.37 -2.46 3.35
CA MET A 125 -10.57 -1.09 2.88
C MET A 125 -11.97 -0.56 3.19
N ALA A 126 -12.03 0.74 3.55
CA ALA A 126 -13.27 1.49 3.68
C ALA A 126 -13.83 1.85 2.30
N VAL A 127 -15.15 1.94 2.15
CA VAL A 127 -15.75 2.52 0.94
C VAL A 127 -15.26 3.95 0.76
N GLY A 128 -14.87 4.30 -0.46
CA GLY A 128 -14.20 5.55 -0.79
C GLY A 128 -12.68 5.52 -0.63
N GLY A 129 -12.13 4.55 0.10
CA GLY A 129 -10.70 4.40 0.34
C GLY A 129 -9.90 4.01 -0.90
N TYR A 130 -8.60 4.25 -0.85
CA TYR A 130 -7.70 4.15 -2.01
C TYR A 130 -6.65 3.05 -1.85
N ILE A 131 -6.24 2.41 -2.94
CA ILE A 131 -5.11 1.49 -2.98
C ILE A 131 -4.10 2.01 -4.00
N LEU A 132 -2.82 2.03 -3.63
CA LEU A 132 -1.69 2.16 -4.56
C LEU A 132 -0.84 0.89 -4.48
N THR A 133 -0.64 0.21 -5.60
CA THR A 133 0.08 -1.05 -5.66
C THR A 133 0.91 -1.19 -6.92
N GLY A 134 2.05 -1.89 -6.81
CA GLY A 134 2.85 -2.31 -7.96
C GLY A 134 2.30 -3.53 -8.70
N LEU A 135 1.31 -4.21 -8.13
CA LEU A 135 0.68 -5.42 -8.65
C LEU A 135 -0.73 -5.13 -9.14
N GLU A 136 -1.07 -5.55 -10.35
CA GLU A 136 -2.44 -5.41 -10.88
C GLU A 136 -3.37 -6.38 -10.15
N LEU A 137 -4.38 -5.83 -9.45
CA LEU A 137 -5.36 -6.60 -8.67
C LEU A 137 -6.70 -6.68 -9.39
N LYS A 138 -7.38 -7.82 -9.22
CA LYS A 138 -8.77 -8.02 -9.64
C LYS A 138 -9.69 -7.71 -8.47
N LEU A 139 -10.17 -6.47 -8.40
CA LEU A 139 -10.99 -5.95 -7.31
C LEU A 139 -12.37 -5.54 -7.85
N PRO A 140 -13.41 -6.39 -7.71
CA PRO A 140 -14.72 -6.14 -8.31
C PRO A 140 -15.47 -4.95 -7.68
N ASN A 141 -15.18 -4.65 -6.41
CA ASN A 141 -15.82 -3.57 -5.64
C ASN A 141 -15.02 -2.24 -5.73
N PHE A 142 -14.13 -2.12 -6.71
CA PHE A 142 -13.26 -0.97 -6.87
C PHE A 142 -13.30 -0.45 -8.31
N GLU A 143 -13.17 0.85 -8.46
CA GLU A 143 -12.84 1.47 -9.73
C GLU A 143 -11.32 1.63 -9.88
N HIS A 144 -10.79 1.34 -11.08
CA HIS A 144 -9.40 1.62 -11.42
C HIS A 144 -9.26 3.08 -11.88
N LEU A 145 -8.34 3.82 -11.27
CA LEU A 145 -8.10 5.23 -11.55
C LEU A 145 -6.88 5.43 -12.46
N PRO A 146 -6.90 6.47 -13.32
CA PRO A 146 -5.72 6.81 -14.10
C PRO A 146 -4.60 7.32 -13.21
N ASN A 147 -3.35 7.03 -13.59
CA ASN A 147 -2.20 7.67 -12.97
C ASN A 147 -2.13 9.17 -13.35
N PRO A 148 -1.45 10.00 -12.53
CA PRO A 148 -1.16 11.39 -12.88
C PRO A 148 -0.45 11.53 -14.23
N GLU A 149 -0.58 12.72 -14.83
CA GLU A 149 0.05 13.04 -16.11
C GLU A 149 1.57 12.76 -16.08
N GLY A 150 2.07 12.14 -17.16
CA GLY A 150 3.49 11.78 -17.28
C GLY A 150 3.91 10.49 -16.58
N ILE A 151 3.02 9.85 -15.81
CA ILE A 151 3.29 8.55 -15.17
C ILE A 151 2.71 7.42 -16.02
N LYS A 152 3.57 6.47 -16.42
CA LYS A 152 3.14 5.28 -17.18
C LYS A 152 2.37 4.30 -16.30
N ALA A 153 1.29 3.75 -16.86
CA ALA A 153 0.41 2.80 -16.19
C ALA A 153 0.92 1.35 -16.14
N ASP A 154 2.22 1.11 -16.35
CA ASP A 154 2.74 -0.27 -16.46
C ASP A 154 3.14 -0.90 -15.12
N ARG A 155 3.21 -0.12 -14.03
CA ARG A 155 3.81 -0.56 -12.75
C ARG A 155 3.24 0.06 -11.48
N ASN A 156 2.21 0.88 -11.60
CA ASN A 156 1.52 1.46 -10.45
C ASN A 156 0.05 1.51 -10.81
N PHE A 157 -0.76 0.86 -9.99
CA PHE A 157 -2.20 0.76 -10.15
C PHE A 157 -2.86 1.47 -8.98
N ILE A 158 -3.82 2.35 -9.31
CA ILE A 158 -4.59 3.10 -8.32
C ILE A 158 -6.01 2.56 -8.37
N TYR A 159 -6.55 2.21 -7.22
CA TYR A 159 -7.93 1.78 -7.07
C TYR A 159 -8.65 2.65 -6.05
N ARG A 160 -9.95 2.83 -6.23
CA ARG A 160 -10.83 3.42 -5.21
C ARG A 160 -12.00 2.47 -4.95
N LYS A 161 -12.27 2.18 -3.68
CA LYS A 161 -13.38 1.30 -3.30
C LYS A 161 -14.72 2.00 -3.52
N THR A 162 -15.66 1.35 -4.20
CA THR A 162 -16.97 1.92 -4.56
C THR A 162 -18.14 1.24 -3.84
N SER A 163 -17.96 0.01 -3.36
CA SER A 163 -18.98 -0.75 -2.62
C SER A 163 -18.34 -1.62 -1.54
N GLU A 164 -19.16 -2.14 -0.62
CA GLU A 164 -18.71 -3.17 0.33
C GLU A 164 -18.30 -4.47 -0.36
N ALA A 165 -17.54 -5.30 0.36
CA ALA A 165 -17.02 -6.59 -0.10
C ALA A 165 -18.14 -7.62 -0.34
#